data_AF-A0A537L725-F1
#
_entry.id   AF-A0A537L725-F1
#
_cell.length_a   1.000
_cell.length_b   1.000
_cell.length_c   1.000
_cell.angle_alpha   90.00
_cell.angle_beta   90.00
_cell.angle_gamma   90.00
#
_symmetry.space_group_name_H-M   'P 1'
#
loop_
_entity.id
_entity.type
_entity.pdbx_description
1 polymer ?
#
loop_
_entity_poly.entity_id
_entity_poly.type
_entity_poly.pdbx_seq_one_letter_code
_entity_poly.pdbx_strand_id
1 'polypeptide(L)'
;MIKLIGKDADGVIATTPHVYYGEPSAGMTKIFDALRRFYNKQPEFTWGTTQTPFIASYIRGWLNVYLLKKGLEIIVDNWSTYSRLGGFSGPSVRSALETLRNWDPDGLAPVVTLARDDHRPSTTTRIVTVRDGRITVVKSVTVERRKDWLGF
;
A
#
# COMPACT_ATOMS: atom_id res chain seq x y z
N MET A 1 12.97 14.34 1.48
CA MET A 1 14.32 14.17 0.90
C MET A 1 14.63 15.28 -0.09
N ILE A 2 14.08 15.27 -1.31
CA ILE A 2 14.35 16.30 -2.35
C ILE A 2 14.16 17.73 -1.82
N LYS A 3 13.07 17.99 -1.07
CA LYS A 3 12.80 19.29 -0.44
C LYS A 3 13.87 19.73 0.59
N LEU A 4 14.58 18.79 1.22
CA LEU A 4 15.51 19.05 2.33
C LEU A 4 16.96 19.18 1.86
N ILE A 5 17.39 18.34 0.91
CA ILE A 5 18.79 18.28 0.45
C ILE A 5 18.98 18.76 -1.00
N GLY A 6 17.89 19.18 -1.66
CA GLY A 6 17.93 19.79 -2.99
C GLY A 6 18.60 18.90 -4.04
N LYS A 7 19.52 19.49 -4.80
CA LYS A 7 20.28 18.82 -5.88
C LYS A 7 21.10 17.63 -5.40
N ASP A 8 21.49 17.59 -4.12
CA ASP A 8 22.29 16.51 -3.57
C ASP A 8 21.44 15.24 -3.33
N ALA A 9 20.12 15.31 -3.57
CA ALA A 9 19.25 14.14 -3.62
C ALA A 9 19.42 13.31 -4.90
N ASP A 10 19.93 13.90 -5.98
CA ASP A 10 20.04 13.20 -7.26
C ASP A 10 20.94 11.97 -7.15
N GLY A 11 20.48 10.86 -7.73
CA GLY A 11 21.16 9.57 -7.65
C GLY A 11 20.89 8.78 -6.36
N VAL A 12 20.20 9.35 -5.35
CA VAL A 12 19.80 8.57 -4.16
C VAL A 12 18.88 7.43 -4.57
N ILE A 13 19.24 6.22 -4.16
CA ILE A 13 18.46 4.99 -4.35
C ILE A 13 17.69 4.68 -3.07
N ALA A 14 16.41 4.35 -3.22
CA ALA A 14 15.56 3.89 -2.13
C ALA A 14 14.68 2.72 -2.59
N THR A 15 14.07 2.05 -1.61
CA THR A 15 13.08 1.00 -1.87
C THR A 15 11.75 1.36 -1.24
N THR A 16 10.66 1.17 -1.99
CA THR A 16 9.30 1.28 -1.47
C THR A 16 8.42 0.19 -2.09
N PRO A 17 7.62 -0.56 -1.31
CA PRO A 17 6.75 -1.57 -1.88
C PRO A 17 5.50 -0.96 -2.53
N HIS A 18 5.07 0.23 -2.12
CA HIS A 18 3.85 0.87 -2.61
C HIS A 18 4.14 2.05 -3.55
N VAL A 19 3.13 2.50 -4.27
CA VAL A 19 3.19 3.72 -5.11
C VAL A 19 3.35 4.99 -4.27
N TYR A 20 3.83 6.07 -4.88
CA TYR A 20 3.81 7.40 -4.26
C TYR A 20 2.49 8.14 -4.52
N TYR A 21 2.17 9.12 -3.68
CA TYR A 21 0.98 9.95 -3.87
C TYR A 21 1.04 10.70 -5.22
N GLY A 22 -0.02 10.57 -6.02
CA GLY A 22 -0.13 11.08 -7.39
C GLY A 22 0.51 10.21 -8.48
N GLU A 23 1.16 9.11 -8.12
CA GLU A 23 1.62 8.14 -9.12
C GLU A 23 0.42 7.41 -9.75
N PRO A 24 0.35 7.25 -11.08
CA PRO A 24 -0.79 6.63 -11.76
C PRO A 24 -1.07 5.19 -11.29
N SER A 25 -2.28 4.96 -10.79
CA SER A 25 -2.83 3.63 -10.44
C SER A 25 -4.35 3.75 -10.27
N ALA A 26 -5.07 2.63 -10.34
CA ALA A 26 -6.52 2.62 -10.11
C ALA A 26 -6.88 3.11 -8.71
N GLY A 27 -6.11 2.72 -7.70
CA GLY A 27 -6.31 3.18 -6.33
C GLY A 27 -6.02 4.66 -6.14
N MET A 28 -5.07 5.24 -6.88
CA MET A 28 -4.84 6.70 -6.84
C MET A 28 -6.05 7.46 -7.35
N THR A 29 -6.68 6.99 -8.44
CA THR A 29 -7.93 7.58 -8.95
C THR A 29 -9.01 7.57 -7.87
N LYS A 30 -9.21 6.44 -7.17
CA LYS A 30 -10.18 6.33 -6.08
C LYS A 30 -9.87 7.27 -4.91
N ILE A 31 -8.58 7.45 -4.56
CA ILE A 31 -8.16 8.41 -3.52
C ILE A 31 -8.50 9.84 -3.94
N PHE A 32 -8.24 10.22 -5.20
CA PHE A 32 -8.57 11.55 -5.71
C PHE A 32 -10.08 11.77 -5.84
N ASP A 33 -10.84 10.73 -6.19
CA ASP A 33 -12.31 10.76 -6.15
C ASP A 33 -12.83 11.01 -4.74
N ALA A 34 -12.26 10.34 -3.73
CA ALA A 34 -12.60 10.59 -2.33
C ALA A 34 -12.25 12.02 -1.92
N LEU A 35 -11.10 12.55 -2.34
CA LEU A 35 -10.69 13.92 -2.05
C LEU A 35 -11.66 14.94 -2.66
N ARG A 36 -12.10 14.72 -3.90
CA ARG A 36 -13.12 15.54 -4.55
C ARG A 36 -14.46 15.45 -3.82
N ARG A 37 -14.92 14.23 -3.52
CA ARG A 37 -16.22 13.99 -2.88
C ARG A 37 -16.31 14.59 -1.48
N PHE A 38 -15.29 14.38 -0.64
CA PHE A 38 -15.37 14.71 0.78
C PHE A 38 -14.81 16.09 1.11
N TYR A 39 -13.92 16.64 0.27
CA TYR A 39 -13.25 17.90 0.55
C TYR A 39 -13.39 18.94 -0.56
N ASN A 40 -14.11 18.64 -1.65
CA ASN A 40 -14.22 19.49 -2.84
C ASN A 40 -12.84 19.97 -3.35
N LYS A 41 -11.86 19.06 -3.31
CA LYS A 41 -10.47 19.34 -3.69
C LYS A 41 -10.05 18.46 -4.86
N GLN A 42 -9.47 19.08 -5.88
CA GLN A 42 -8.78 18.40 -6.96
C GLN A 42 -7.27 18.61 -6.80
N PRO A 43 -6.47 17.55 -6.68
CA PRO A 43 -5.03 17.70 -6.57
C PRO A 43 -4.43 18.13 -7.91
N GLU A 44 -3.68 19.23 -7.91
CA GLU A 44 -2.91 19.72 -9.06
C GLU A 44 -1.44 19.81 -8.67
N PHE A 45 -0.65 18.83 -9.08
CA PHE A 45 0.78 18.79 -8.86
C PHE A 45 1.45 17.76 -9.77
N THR A 46 2.76 17.88 -9.93
CA THR A 46 3.57 16.88 -10.59
C THR A 46 4.09 15.86 -9.58
N TRP A 47 3.58 14.63 -9.58
CA TRP A 47 3.99 13.57 -8.63
C TRP A 47 5.50 13.32 -8.68
N GLY A 48 6.10 12.91 -7.58
CA GLY A 48 7.53 12.61 -7.50
C GLY A 48 8.44 13.84 -7.43
N THR A 49 7.89 15.05 -7.52
CA THR A 49 8.62 16.31 -7.32
C THR A 49 8.33 16.90 -5.94
N THR A 50 8.96 18.04 -5.61
CA THR A 50 8.69 18.82 -4.39
C THR A 50 7.27 19.39 -4.31
N GLN A 51 6.51 19.38 -5.41
CA GLN A 51 5.09 19.75 -5.43
C GLN A 51 4.19 18.66 -4.82
N THR A 52 4.67 17.43 -4.69
CA THR A 52 3.89 16.32 -4.12
C THR A 52 3.56 16.64 -2.65
N PRO A 53 2.28 16.80 -2.28
CA PRO A 53 1.90 17.34 -0.97
C PRO A 53 2.08 16.32 0.16
N PHE A 54 2.09 15.03 -0.17
CA PHE A 54 2.18 13.95 0.81
C PHE A 54 3.34 13.01 0.51
N ILE A 55 3.95 12.50 1.58
CA ILE A 55 5.01 11.50 1.52
C ILE A 55 4.42 10.08 1.45
N ALA A 56 5.29 9.09 1.25
CA ALA A 56 5.00 7.65 1.25
C ALA A 56 3.99 7.20 2.32
N SER A 57 4.10 7.73 3.54
CA SER A 57 3.24 7.39 4.68
C SER A 57 1.73 7.60 4.43
N TYR A 58 1.35 8.54 3.56
CA TYR A 58 -0.06 8.78 3.24
C TYR A 58 -0.69 7.57 2.53
N ILE A 59 0.03 7.02 1.54
CA ILE A 59 -0.41 5.81 0.83
C ILE A 59 -0.42 4.59 1.76
N ARG A 60 0.55 4.47 2.67
CA ARG A 60 0.53 3.40 3.70
C ARG A 60 -0.70 3.49 4.60
N GLY A 61 -1.12 4.69 4.99
CA GLY A 61 -2.34 4.90 5.77
C GLY A 61 -3.57 4.38 5.04
N TRP A 62 -3.70 4.72 3.75
CA TRP A 62 -4.78 4.20 2.90
C TRP A 62 -4.74 2.67 2.79
N LEU A 63 -3.57 2.08 2.55
CA LEU A 63 -3.40 0.63 2.46
C LEU A 63 -3.80 -0.09 3.75
N ASN A 64 -3.48 0.46 4.93
CA ASN A 64 -3.89 -0.11 6.21
C ASN A 64 -5.43 -0.14 6.35
N VAL A 65 -6.10 0.95 5.97
CA VAL A 65 -7.57 1.02 6.01
C VAL A 65 -8.19 0.11 4.96
N TYR A 66 -7.58 0.01 3.78
CA TYR A 66 -8.01 -0.90 2.70
C TYR A 66 -7.93 -2.36 3.12
N LEU A 67 -6.84 -2.74 3.79
CA LEU A 67 -6.69 -4.09 4.31
C LEU A 67 -7.73 -4.39 5.39
N LEU A 68 -7.96 -3.47 6.34
CA LEU A 68 -9.02 -3.62 7.34
C LEU A 68 -10.40 -3.74 6.70
N LYS A 69 -10.73 -2.86 5.74
CA LYS A 69 -11.97 -2.92 4.95
C LYS A 69 -12.13 -4.31 4.33
N LYS A 70 -11.08 -4.85 3.72
CA LYS A 70 -11.14 -6.17 3.09
C LYS A 70 -11.40 -7.29 4.11
N GLY A 71 -10.79 -7.22 5.29
CA GLY A 71 -11.07 -8.15 6.39
C GLY A 71 -12.54 -8.09 6.84
N LEU A 72 -13.11 -6.88 6.94
CA LEU A 72 -14.52 -6.69 7.30
C LEU A 72 -15.48 -7.19 6.20
N GLU A 73 -15.17 -6.95 4.92
CA GLU A 73 -15.93 -7.49 3.79
C GLU A 73 -15.98 -9.03 3.84
N ILE A 74 -14.83 -9.68 4.07
CA ILE A 74 -14.78 -11.15 4.22
C ILE A 74 -15.66 -11.62 5.38
N ILE A 75 -15.68 -10.91 6.51
CA ILE A 75 -16.55 -11.25 7.65
C ILE A 75 -18.02 -11.13 7.27
N VAL A 76 -18.42 -10.03 6.61
CA VAL A 76 -19.79 -9.78 6.17
C VAL A 76 -20.24 -10.85 5.17
N ASP A 77 -19.41 -11.13 4.17
CA ASP A 77 -19.68 -12.14 3.13
C ASP A 77 -19.81 -13.56 3.71
N ASN A 78 -19.22 -13.80 4.89
CA ASN A 78 -19.21 -15.11 5.57
C ASN A 78 -19.87 -15.05 6.97
N TRP A 79 -20.87 -14.19 7.14
CA TRP A 79 -21.45 -13.86 8.45
C TRP A 79 -21.95 -15.08 9.25
N SER A 80 -22.51 -16.10 8.60
CA SER A 80 -22.97 -17.33 9.27
C SER A 80 -21.85 -18.06 10.02
N THR A 81 -20.61 -17.94 9.54
CA THR A 81 -19.40 -18.47 10.19
C THR A 81 -18.93 -17.51 11.27
N TYR A 82 -18.72 -16.24 10.93
CA TYR A 82 -18.10 -15.28 11.84
C TYR A 82 -18.99 -14.86 13.02
N SER A 83 -20.31 -14.84 12.87
CA SER A 83 -21.25 -14.60 13.98
C SER A 83 -21.08 -15.60 15.12
N ARG A 84 -20.72 -16.86 14.80
CA ARG A 84 -20.44 -17.91 15.80
C ARG A 84 -19.03 -17.80 16.40
N LEU A 85 -18.13 -17.09 15.73
CA LEU A 85 -16.75 -16.84 16.16
C LEU A 85 -16.58 -15.50 16.91
N GLY A 86 -17.69 -14.87 17.32
CA GLY A 86 -17.67 -13.60 18.04
C GLY A 86 -17.82 -12.35 17.16
N GLY A 87 -18.28 -12.51 15.91
CA GLY A 87 -18.64 -11.40 15.02
C GLY A 87 -17.44 -10.52 14.64
N PHE A 88 -17.59 -9.21 14.76
CA PHE A 88 -16.54 -8.22 14.48
C PHE A 88 -15.54 -8.10 15.64
N SER A 89 -14.74 -9.14 15.84
CA SER A 89 -13.67 -9.17 16.85
C SER A 89 -12.28 -9.09 16.22
N GLY A 90 -11.26 -8.74 16.99
CA GLY A 90 -9.86 -8.79 16.56
C GLY A 90 -9.44 -10.17 16.01
N PRO A 91 -9.72 -11.28 16.74
CA PRO A 91 -9.50 -12.64 16.23
C PRO A 91 -10.23 -12.95 14.93
N SER A 92 -11.49 -12.50 14.77
CA SER A 92 -12.24 -12.66 13.52
C SER A 92 -11.58 -11.94 12.36
N VAL A 93 -11.17 -10.68 12.56
CA VAL A 93 -10.47 -9.89 11.52
C VAL A 93 -9.16 -10.54 11.13
N ARG A 94 -8.37 -11.01 12.12
CA ARG A 94 -7.14 -11.76 11.84
C ARG A 94 -7.43 -13.01 11.00
N SER A 95 -8.37 -13.85 11.43
CA SER A 95 -8.72 -15.08 10.71
C SER A 95 -9.23 -14.79 9.30
N ALA A 96 -9.99 -13.71 9.11
CA ALA A 96 -10.46 -13.28 7.80
C ALA A 96 -9.29 -12.87 6.89
N LEU A 97 -8.38 -12.05 7.39
CA LEU A 97 -7.20 -11.62 6.63
C LEU A 97 -6.27 -12.79 6.28
N GLU A 98 -6.12 -13.79 7.15
CA GLU A 98 -5.32 -14.99 6.87
C GLU A 98 -5.88 -15.88 5.74
N THR A 99 -7.09 -15.59 5.23
CA THR A 99 -7.65 -16.23 4.03
C THR A 99 -7.31 -15.50 2.73
N LEU A 100 -6.72 -14.30 2.81
CA LEU A 100 -6.48 -13.44 1.66
C LEU A 100 -5.41 -14.05 0.74
N ARG A 101 -5.75 -14.22 -0.54
CA ARG A 101 -4.85 -14.74 -1.58
C ARG A 101 -4.89 -13.81 -2.78
N ASN A 102 -3.70 -13.41 -3.26
CA ASN A 102 -3.51 -12.62 -4.48
C ASN A 102 -4.43 -11.39 -4.58
N TRP A 103 -4.72 -10.74 -3.46
CA TRP A 103 -5.61 -9.58 -3.46
C TRP A 103 -4.87 -8.33 -3.94
N ASP A 104 -5.41 -7.67 -4.96
CA ASP A 104 -4.87 -6.43 -5.50
C ASP A 104 -5.49 -5.21 -4.78
N PRO A 105 -4.71 -4.39 -4.07
CA PRO A 105 -5.17 -3.12 -3.51
C PRO A 105 -5.22 -2.01 -4.57
N ASP A 106 -5.84 -2.31 -5.72
CA ASP A 106 -6.00 -1.43 -6.89
C ASP A 106 -4.67 -0.85 -7.43
N GLY A 107 -3.60 -1.63 -7.41
CA GLY A 107 -2.28 -1.23 -7.87
C GLY A 107 -1.55 -0.26 -6.96
N LEU A 108 -2.05 0.03 -5.74
CA LEU A 108 -1.34 0.87 -4.76
C LEU A 108 -0.10 0.17 -4.17
N ALA A 109 -0.10 -1.16 -4.16
CA ALA A 109 0.98 -2.02 -3.73
C ALA A 109 0.92 -3.35 -4.51
N PRO A 110 1.96 -4.18 -4.47
CA PRO A 110 1.91 -5.54 -4.97
C PRO A 110 0.73 -6.33 -4.39
N VAL A 111 0.32 -7.36 -5.12
CA VAL A 111 -0.71 -8.29 -4.64
C VAL A 111 -0.35 -8.83 -3.26
N VAL A 112 -1.38 -8.89 -2.42
CA VAL A 112 -1.26 -9.26 -1.01
C VAL A 112 -1.75 -10.68 -0.82
N THR A 113 -0.91 -11.49 -0.19
CA THR A 113 -1.26 -12.78 0.38
C THR A 113 -0.90 -12.80 1.85
N LEU A 114 -1.87 -13.12 2.70
CA LEU A 114 -1.67 -13.30 4.13
C LEU A 114 -2.17 -14.70 4.48
N ALA A 115 -1.31 -15.54 5.04
CA ALA A 115 -1.63 -16.90 5.43
C ALA A 115 -1.37 -17.10 6.93
N ARG A 116 -2.00 -18.10 7.54
CA ARG A 116 -1.84 -18.37 8.98
C ARG A 116 -0.38 -18.55 9.42
N ASP A 117 0.43 -19.14 8.57
CA ASP A 117 1.85 -19.43 8.77
C ASP A 117 2.79 -18.37 8.16
N ASP A 118 2.25 -17.35 7.48
CA ASP A 118 3.05 -16.31 6.84
C ASP A 118 2.26 -15.00 6.66
N HIS A 119 2.57 -14.01 7.51
CA HIS A 119 1.92 -12.69 7.51
C HIS A 119 2.63 -11.65 6.64
N ARG A 120 3.63 -12.03 5.84
CA ARG A 120 4.27 -11.09 4.91
C ARG A 120 3.32 -10.84 3.73
N PRO A 121 2.84 -9.62 3.47
CA PRO A 121 1.86 -9.39 2.41
C PRO A 121 2.42 -9.71 1.02
N SER A 122 3.69 -9.38 0.77
CA SER A 122 4.38 -9.59 -0.51
C SER A 122 5.88 -9.71 -0.28
N THR A 123 6.59 -10.30 -1.25
CA THR A 123 8.07 -10.27 -1.35
C THR A 123 8.54 -9.38 -2.50
N THR A 124 7.64 -8.55 -3.05
CA THR A 124 7.94 -7.59 -4.11
C THR A 124 8.12 -6.20 -3.52
N THR A 125 9.17 -5.51 -3.95
CA THR A 125 9.39 -4.09 -3.69
C THR A 125 9.75 -3.36 -4.98
N ARG A 126 9.79 -2.04 -4.95
CA ARG A 126 10.18 -1.20 -6.07
C ARG A 126 11.45 -0.45 -5.69
N ILE A 127 12.43 -0.45 -6.59
CA ILE A 127 13.61 0.38 -6.50
C ILE A 127 13.27 1.71 -7.17
N VAL A 128 13.52 2.80 -6.44
CA VAL A 128 13.31 4.16 -6.93
C VAL A 128 14.61 4.94 -6.80
N THR A 129 14.79 5.91 -7.68
CA THR A 129 15.92 6.84 -7.67
C THR A 129 15.40 8.26 -7.78
N VAL A 130 16.15 9.25 -7.31
CA VAL A 130 15.94 10.63 -7.74
C VAL A 130 16.77 10.91 -8.98
N ARG A 131 16.16 11.53 -9.99
CA ARG A 131 16.80 12.06 -11.19
C ARG A 131 16.20 13.42 -11.49
N ASP A 132 17.02 14.44 -11.67
CA ASP A 132 16.61 15.81 -12.00
C ASP A 132 15.56 16.34 -11.00
N GLY A 133 15.78 16.09 -9.70
CA GLY A 133 14.86 16.52 -8.65
C GLY A 133 13.50 15.81 -8.65
N ARG A 134 13.39 14.65 -9.32
CA ARG A 134 12.18 13.85 -9.42
C ARG A 134 12.40 12.39 -9.05
N ILE A 135 11.50 11.83 -8.23
CA ILE A 135 11.45 10.39 -7.97
C ILE A 135 11.05 9.65 -9.25
N THR A 136 11.86 8.67 -9.63
CA THR A 136 11.65 7.80 -10.79
C THR A 136 11.72 6.35 -10.34
N VAL A 137 10.80 5.54 -10.82
CA VAL A 137 10.80 4.10 -10.57
C VAL A 137 11.81 3.45 -11.51
N VAL A 138 12.79 2.75 -10.94
CA VAL A 138 13.84 2.07 -11.72
C VAL A 138 13.35 0.69 -12.16
N LYS A 139 12.87 -0.11 -11.21
CA LYS A 139 12.35 -1.46 -11.45
C LYS A 139 11.60 -2.00 -10.25
N SER A 140 10.76 -3.01 -10.48
CA SER A 140 10.25 -3.88 -9.42
C SER A 140 11.20 -5.06 -9.21
N VAL A 141 11.36 -5.47 -7.97
CA VAL A 141 12.19 -6.62 -7.58
C VAL A 141 11.36 -7.51 -6.68
N THR A 142 11.27 -8.79 -7.06
CA THR A 142 10.70 -9.84 -6.22
C THR A 142 11.83 -10.69 -5.69
N VAL A 143 11.88 -10.89 -4.39
CA VAL A 143 12.83 -11.80 -3.76
C VAL A 143 12.15 -13.14 -3.44
N GLU A 144 12.97 -14.18 -3.33
CA GLU A 144 12.51 -15.51 -2.93
C GLU A 144 11.78 -15.45 -1.58
N ARG A 145 10.65 -16.16 -1.49
CA ARG A 145 9.86 -16.24 -0.25
C ARG A 145 10.46 -17.28 0.69
N ARG A 146 11.50 -16.86 1.40
CA ARG A 146 12.27 -17.68 2.34
C ARG A 146 11.58 -17.84 3.70
N LYS A 147 11.55 -19.06 4.24
CA LYS A 147 10.91 -19.36 5.55
C LYS A 147 11.73 -18.83 6.72
N ASP A 148 13.06 -18.79 6.58
CA ASP A 148 14.01 -18.33 7.60
C ASP A 148 14.03 -16.80 7.80
N TRP A 149 13.21 -16.05 7.05
CA TRP A 149 13.02 -14.61 7.22
C TRP A 149 11.78 -14.24 8.03
N LEU A 150 11.04 -15.23 8.52
CA LEU A 150 9.90 -14.98 9.38
C LEU A 150 10.40 -14.67 10.79
N GLY A 151 10.24 -13.43 11.24
CA GLY A 151 10.68 -12.97 12.56
C GLY A 151 9.67 -13.29 13.67
N PHE A 152 9.37 -14.58 13.86
CA PHE A 152 8.58 -15.06 15.00
C PHE A 152 9.43 -15.86 15.98
#